data_AF-A0AAD9NZV8-F1
#
_entry.id   AF-A0AAD9NZV8-F1
#
_cell.length_a   1.000
_cell.length_b   1.000
_cell.length_c   1.000
_cell.angle_alpha   90.00
_cell.angle_beta   90.00
_cell.angle_gamma   90.00
#
_symmetry.space_group_name_H-M   'P 1'
#
loop_
_entity.id
_entity.type
_entity.pdbx_description
1 polymer ?
#
loop_
_entity_poly.entity_id
_entity_poly.type
_entity_poly.pdbx_seq_one_letter_code
_entity_poly.pdbx_strand_id
1 'polypeptide(L)'
;MGKLAKPQRSKKHKKLKAIDPFYHGDRKQFIDRNSDKVNSRPLKEDWQDMPSTVKEIMRLKEDAKTMPRRRKRKKNKAELTPRPVVKERGMTRPLKPVPEFKQGLRESEAHFMNRIEREAGALLNKVKLEEKFKVDLDIGADGEVKVKKRRLSKKKKERQKMKDVKKKEQKLQQRDKNKTGFEKLHDDVAFGEVASEPPVITAMPRKASAITKNRPGVKSLLLKSIIQENQLHNPSVNMHRKIGETTKRRHLSMARQKTLDTERERVIELYRTMKAKKLQALGNI
;
A
#
# COMPACT_ATOMS: atom_id res chain seq x y z
N MET A 1 -4.76 50.73 -16.28
CA MET A 1 -5.08 49.56 -17.15
C MET A 1 -4.31 48.32 -16.69
N GLY A 2 -4.88 47.54 -15.78
CA GLY A 2 -4.22 46.37 -15.20
C GLY A 2 -4.34 45.13 -16.09
N LYS A 3 -3.21 44.44 -16.34
CA LYS A 3 -3.15 43.23 -17.17
C LYS A 3 -3.94 42.10 -16.48
N LEU A 4 -5.07 41.70 -17.07
CA LEU A 4 -5.85 40.54 -16.65
C LEU A 4 -5.00 39.26 -16.75
N ALA A 5 -4.86 38.55 -15.63
CA ALA A 5 -4.18 37.26 -15.59
C ALA A 5 -4.97 36.20 -16.38
N LYS A 6 -4.27 35.39 -17.18
CA LYS A 6 -4.90 34.30 -17.97
C LYS A 6 -5.61 33.31 -17.03
N PRO A 7 -6.86 32.91 -17.32
CA PRO A 7 -7.61 32.00 -16.46
C PRO A 7 -6.93 30.63 -16.37
N GLN A 8 -6.81 30.09 -15.15
CA GLN A 8 -6.32 28.73 -14.92
C GLN A 8 -7.29 27.71 -15.54
N ARG A 9 -6.88 27.08 -16.64
CA ARG A 9 -7.65 26.01 -17.29
C ARG A 9 -7.81 24.83 -16.32
N SER A 10 -9.03 24.60 -15.85
CA SER A 10 -9.34 23.44 -15.02
C SER A 10 -9.22 22.15 -15.87
N LYS A 11 -8.68 21.07 -15.28
CA LYS A 11 -8.57 19.75 -15.94
C LYS A 11 -9.93 19.13 -16.30
N LYS A 12 -11.05 19.72 -15.86
CA LYS A 12 -12.41 19.21 -16.10
C LYS A 12 -12.89 19.41 -17.55
N HIS A 13 -12.29 20.34 -18.30
CA HIS A 13 -12.68 20.60 -19.69
C HIS A 13 -11.88 19.82 -20.75
N LYS A 14 -11.09 18.80 -20.37
CA LYS A 14 -10.43 17.92 -21.35
C LYS A 14 -11.39 16.94 -22.05
N LYS A 15 -12.67 16.92 -21.69
CA LYS A 15 -13.70 16.04 -22.29
C LYS A 15 -14.65 16.76 -23.24
N LEU A 16 -14.61 18.09 -23.31
CA LEU A 16 -15.25 18.81 -24.40
C LEU A 16 -14.28 18.70 -25.59
N LYS A 17 -14.52 17.72 -26.46
CA LYS A 17 -13.90 17.73 -27.78
C LYS A 17 -14.24 19.09 -28.39
N ALA A 18 -13.25 19.79 -28.94
CA ALA A 18 -13.54 20.97 -29.75
C ALA A 18 -14.40 20.48 -30.92
N ILE A 19 -15.71 20.70 -30.81
CA ILE A 19 -16.65 20.45 -31.90
C ILE A 19 -16.54 21.73 -32.71
N ASP A 20 -15.85 21.64 -33.84
CA ASP A 20 -15.97 22.65 -34.87
C ASP A 20 -17.41 22.56 -35.41
N PRO A 21 -18.27 23.56 -35.20
CA PRO A 21 -19.66 23.51 -35.64
C PRO A 21 -19.79 23.56 -37.17
N PHE A 22 -18.71 23.82 -37.91
CA PHE A 22 -18.71 23.88 -39.38
C PHE A 22 -18.07 22.65 -40.06
N TYR A 23 -17.65 21.64 -39.30
CA TYR A 23 -17.03 20.43 -39.87
C TYR A 23 -18.07 19.37 -40.26
N HIS A 24 -18.17 19.06 -41.56
CA HIS A 24 -19.13 18.12 -42.14
C HIS A 24 -18.49 16.79 -42.61
N GLY A 25 -17.24 16.50 -42.23
CA GLY A 25 -16.53 15.28 -42.64
C GLY A 25 -16.77 14.06 -41.72
N ASP A 26 -16.34 12.87 -42.19
CA ASP A 26 -16.56 11.60 -41.51
C ASP A 26 -15.98 11.57 -40.10
N ARG A 27 -16.90 11.49 -39.13
CA ARG A 27 -16.63 11.53 -37.70
C ARG A 27 -16.07 10.18 -37.24
N LYS A 28 -14.82 9.87 -37.56
CA LYS A 28 -13.99 8.82 -36.92
C LYS A 28 -12.62 8.83 -37.60
N GLN A 29 -11.61 9.40 -36.92
CA GLN A 29 -10.19 8.97 -36.92
C GLN A 29 -9.29 9.99 -36.18
N PHE A 30 -9.61 10.27 -34.92
CA PHE A 30 -8.58 10.59 -33.92
C PHE A 30 -8.50 9.45 -32.89
N ILE A 31 -8.68 8.22 -33.38
CA ILE A 31 -8.32 6.99 -32.68
C ILE A 31 -6.96 6.64 -33.28
N ASP A 32 -5.99 6.41 -32.39
CA ASP A 32 -4.60 6.12 -32.71
C ASP A 32 -4.45 5.33 -34.01
N ARG A 33 -3.63 5.82 -34.96
CA ARG A 33 -3.33 5.14 -36.24
C ARG A 33 -2.75 3.71 -36.09
N ASN A 34 -2.60 3.22 -34.86
CA ASN A 34 -2.06 1.93 -34.46
C ASN A 34 -2.98 1.13 -33.51
N SER A 35 -4.25 1.51 -33.30
CA SER A 35 -5.15 0.73 -32.44
C SER A 35 -5.39 -0.69 -32.94
N ASP A 36 -5.24 -0.91 -34.24
CA ASP A 36 -5.53 -2.21 -34.89
C ASP A 36 -4.30 -3.14 -34.90
N LYS A 37 -3.18 -2.70 -34.31
CA LYS A 37 -1.92 -3.47 -34.19
C LYS A 37 -1.61 -3.86 -32.75
N VAL A 38 -2.63 -4.07 -31.94
CA VAL A 38 -2.43 -4.69 -30.62
C VAL A 38 -2.25 -6.19 -30.83
N ASN A 39 -1.11 -6.73 -30.40
CA ASN A 39 -0.72 -8.15 -30.52
C ASN A 39 -0.31 -8.65 -31.92
N SER A 40 0.32 -7.81 -32.75
CA SER A 40 1.03 -8.28 -33.95
C SER A 40 2.37 -8.93 -33.60
N ARG A 41 2.73 -10.04 -34.25
CA ARG A 41 4.08 -10.62 -34.25
C ARG A 41 5.11 -9.52 -34.54
N PRO A 42 6.25 -9.45 -33.82
CA PRO A 42 7.30 -8.49 -34.13
C PRO A 42 7.75 -8.64 -35.58
N LEU A 43 7.88 -7.52 -36.30
CA LEU A 43 8.24 -7.47 -37.73
C LEU A 43 9.65 -8.03 -38.02
N LYS A 44 10.52 -8.09 -37.01
CA LYS A 44 11.89 -8.61 -37.10
C LYS A 44 12.14 -9.48 -35.87
N GLU A 45 12.36 -10.78 -36.08
CA GLU A 45 12.58 -11.76 -35.00
C GLU A 45 13.98 -11.67 -34.37
N ASP A 46 14.99 -11.33 -35.17
CA ASP A 46 16.40 -11.39 -34.73
C ASP A 46 16.99 -10.01 -34.36
N TRP A 47 16.19 -8.94 -34.48
CA TRP A 47 16.66 -7.58 -34.19
C TRP A 47 16.12 -7.09 -32.85
N GLN A 48 16.98 -7.07 -31.83
CA GLN A 48 16.64 -6.49 -30.54
C GLN A 48 16.86 -4.99 -30.55
N ASP A 49 15.77 -4.23 -30.59
CA ASP A 49 15.84 -2.77 -30.48
C ASP A 49 16.43 -2.33 -29.14
N MET A 50 17.31 -1.33 -29.19
CA MET A 50 17.89 -0.73 -28.00
C MET A 50 16.78 -0.20 -27.07
N PRO A 51 16.80 -0.55 -25.76
CA PRO A 51 15.81 -0.09 -24.79
C PRO A 51 15.67 1.44 -24.76
N SER A 52 14.46 1.95 -24.51
CA SER A 52 14.15 3.39 -24.51
C SER A 52 14.98 4.18 -23.51
N THR A 53 15.29 3.59 -22.35
CA THR A 53 16.16 4.16 -21.32
C THR A 53 17.57 4.40 -21.83
N VAL A 54 18.11 3.49 -22.64
CA VAL A 54 19.45 3.63 -23.22
C VAL A 54 19.46 4.72 -24.30
N LYS A 55 18.41 4.76 -25.14
CA LYS A 55 18.19 5.85 -26.12
C LYS A 55 18.14 7.22 -25.43
N GLU A 56 17.44 7.32 -24.31
CA GLU A 56 17.35 8.55 -23.51
C GLU A 56 18.71 8.96 -22.91
N ILE A 57 19.48 8.00 -22.38
CA ILE A 57 20.83 8.26 -21.86
C ILE A 57 21.77 8.76 -22.97
N MET A 58 21.72 8.16 -24.17
CA MET A 58 22.54 8.61 -25.30
C MET A 58 22.18 10.04 -25.72
N ARG A 59 20.88 10.34 -25.84
CA ARG A 59 20.40 11.70 -26.12
C ARG A 59 20.88 12.70 -25.06
N LEU A 60 20.74 12.37 -23.77
CA LEU A 60 21.20 13.23 -22.67
C LEU A 60 22.72 13.45 -22.70
N LYS A 61 23.51 12.45 -23.12
CA LYS A 61 24.96 12.58 -23.30
C LYS A 61 25.32 13.52 -24.46
N GLU A 62 24.59 13.44 -25.57
CA GLU A 62 24.76 14.33 -26.72
C GLU A 62 24.36 15.78 -26.37
N ASP A 63 23.21 15.95 -25.72
CA ASP A 63 22.75 17.24 -25.20
C ASP A 63 23.77 17.83 -24.21
N ALA A 64 24.37 17.01 -23.34
CA ALA A 64 25.40 17.46 -22.42
C ALA A 64 26.72 17.85 -23.12
N LYS A 65 27.02 17.29 -24.30
CA LYS A 65 28.17 17.69 -25.12
C LYS A 65 27.92 19.02 -25.84
N THR A 66 26.70 19.27 -26.31
CA THR A 66 26.34 20.48 -27.08
C THR A 66 25.99 21.67 -26.19
N MET A 67 25.63 21.43 -24.93
CA MET A 67 25.32 22.49 -23.98
C MET A 67 26.56 23.35 -23.65
N PRO A 68 26.48 24.69 -23.77
CA PRO A 68 27.59 25.56 -23.43
C PRO A 68 27.91 25.41 -21.93
N ARG A 69 29.16 25.03 -21.63
CA ARG A 69 29.66 24.96 -20.25
C ARG A 69 29.51 26.33 -19.61
N ARG A 70 28.52 26.51 -18.72
CA ARG A 70 28.39 27.73 -17.90
C ARG A 70 29.74 27.98 -17.23
N ARG A 71 30.42 29.06 -17.63
CA ARG A 71 31.66 29.51 -17.01
C ARG A 71 31.44 29.55 -15.50
N LYS A 72 32.16 28.70 -14.76
CA LYS A 72 32.19 28.78 -13.29
C LYS A 72 32.72 30.17 -12.98
N ARG A 73 31.88 31.03 -12.38
CA ARG A 73 32.35 32.31 -11.81
C ARG A 73 33.50 31.97 -10.88
N LYS A 74 34.66 32.62 -11.06
CA LYS A 74 35.79 32.54 -10.13
C LYS A 74 35.24 32.88 -8.74
N LYS A 75 35.18 31.89 -7.85
CA LYS A 75 34.91 32.14 -6.44
C LYS A 75 36.22 32.70 -5.89
N ASN A 76 36.23 33.99 -5.59
CA ASN A 76 37.28 34.56 -4.74
C ASN A 76 37.31 33.72 -3.45
N LYS A 77 38.52 33.36 -2.99
CA LYS A 77 38.73 32.71 -1.68
C LYS A 77 38.27 33.70 -0.60
N ALA A 78 36.98 33.68 -0.31
CA ALA A 78 36.45 34.30 0.88
C ALA A 78 36.90 33.44 2.06
N GLU A 79 37.54 34.08 3.02
CA GLU A 79 37.82 33.54 4.35
C GLU A 79 36.61 32.78 4.89
N LEU A 80 36.89 31.73 5.68
CA LEU A 80 35.93 30.78 6.23
C LEU A 80 35.04 31.42 7.31
N THR A 81 34.47 32.58 7.03
CA THR A 81 33.37 33.13 7.80
C THR A 81 32.20 32.16 7.71
N PRO A 82 31.52 31.83 8.84
CA PRO A 82 30.34 30.99 8.79
C PRO A 82 29.35 31.63 7.82
N ARG A 83 29.07 30.92 6.72
CA ARG A 83 28.16 31.43 5.69
C ARG A 83 26.87 31.85 6.38
N PRO A 84 26.33 33.05 6.10
CA PRO A 84 25.04 33.44 6.64
C PRO A 84 24.04 32.35 6.26
N VAL A 85 23.30 31.85 7.24
CA VAL A 85 22.38 30.73 7.04
C VAL A 85 21.36 31.12 5.98
N VAL A 86 21.55 30.62 4.76
CA VAL A 86 20.69 30.94 3.63
C VAL A 86 19.35 30.30 3.90
N LYS A 87 18.34 31.11 4.23
CA LYS A 87 16.96 30.64 4.41
C LYS A 87 16.49 30.04 3.09
N GLU A 88 16.36 28.72 3.04
CA GLU A 88 15.84 28.06 1.84
C GLU A 88 14.37 28.44 1.61
N ARG A 89 13.93 28.34 0.34
CA ARG A 89 12.57 28.67 -0.05
C ARG A 89 11.58 27.76 0.71
N GLY A 90 10.85 28.34 1.67
CA GLY A 90 9.92 27.60 2.53
C GLY A 90 10.30 27.61 4.02
N MET A 91 11.48 28.12 4.38
CA MET A 91 11.86 28.38 5.77
C MET A 91 11.16 29.63 6.30
N THR A 92 9.92 29.49 6.74
CA THR A 92 9.12 30.57 7.34
C THR A 92 9.29 30.67 8.87
N ARG A 93 9.93 29.67 9.50
CA ARG A 93 10.16 29.64 10.95
C ARG A 93 11.57 30.17 11.27
N PRO A 94 11.75 30.89 12.38
CA PRO A 94 13.09 31.18 12.87
C PRO A 94 13.79 29.86 13.21
N LEU A 95 15.08 29.78 12.91
CA LEU A 95 15.89 28.63 13.30
C LEU A 95 16.02 28.66 14.82
N LYS A 96 15.78 27.50 15.44
CA LYS A 96 16.01 27.35 16.88
C LYS A 96 17.52 27.31 17.13
N PRO A 97 18.00 27.88 18.24
CA PRO A 97 19.41 27.77 18.59
C PRO A 97 19.76 26.29 18.73
N VAL A 98 20.83 25.89 18.05
CA VAL A 98 21.37 24.53 18.15
C VAL A 98 22.38 24.54 19.29
N PRO A 99 22.28 23.62 20.26
CA PRO A 99 23.30 23.48 21.29
C PRO A 99 24.69 23.25 20.67
N GLU A 100 25.72 23.93 21.18
CA GLU A 100 27.09 23.64 20.79
C GLU A 100 27.57 22.37 21.50
N PHE A 101 27.83 21.31 20.73
CA PHE A 101 28.33 20.06 21.27
C PHE A 101 29.86 20.08 21.35
N LYS A 102 30.39 20.38 22.54
CA LYS A 102 31.82 20.24 22.87
C LYS A 102 31.98 19.10 23.89
N GLN A 103 33.04 18.30 23.75
CA GLN A 103 33.38 17.25 24.69
C GLN A 103 33.83 17.88 26.02
N GLY A 104 33.32 17.39 27.14
CA GLY A 104 33.71 17.86 28.47
C GLY A 104 35.14 17.45 28.86
N LEU A 105 35.77 18.20 29.75
CA LEU A 105 37.18 17.99 30.17
C LEU A 105 37.46 16.58 30.76
N ARG A 106 36.43 15.94 31.33
CA ARG A 106 36.48 14.58 31.95
C ARG A 106 35.53 13.59 31.27
N GLU A 107 35.02 13.94 30.09
CA GLU A 107 34.08 13.09 29.36
C GLU A 107 34.85 12.17 28.42
N SER A 108 34.68 10.86 28.54
CA SER A 108 35.18 9.91 27.53
C SER A 108 34.49 10.14 26.19
N GLU A 109 35.19 9.91 25.08
CA GLU A 109 34.62 10.04 23.73
C GLU A 109 33.32 9.23 23.57
N ALA A 110 33.28 8.01 24.11
CA ALA A 110 32.07 7.19 24.07
C ALA A 110 30.90 7.84 24.82
N HIS A 111 31.17 8.48 25.96
CA HIS A 111 30.15 9.19 26.73
C HIS A 111 29.66 10.44 25.99
N PHE A 112 30.57 11.15 25.33
CA PHE A 112 30.25 12.30 24.49
C PHE A 112 29.35 11.93 23.32
N MET A 113 29.66 10.85 22.61
CA MET A 113 28.83 10.35 21.50
C MET A 113 27.45 9.91 21.97
N ASN A 114 27.37 9.19 23.09
CA ASN A 114 26.08 8.81 23.70
C ASN A 114 25.25 10.03 24.12
N ARG A 115 25.91 11.07 24.65
CA ARG A 115 25.24 12.34 25.00
C ARG A 115 24.69 13.03 23.76
N ILE A 116 25.48 13.13 22.69
CA ILE A 116 25.03 13.66 21.39
C ILE A 116 23.82 12.88 20.89
N GLU A 117 23.89 11.54 20.89
CA GLU A 117 22.81 10.70 20.40
C GLU A 117 21.51 10.92 21.19
N ARG A 118 21.62 11.00 22.52
CA ARG A 118 20.48 11.27 23.40
C ARG A 118 19.86 12.65 23.11
N GLU A 119 20.67 13.69 23.01
CA GLU A 119 20.19 15.05 22.74
C GLU A 119 19.58 15.18 21.34
N ALA A 120 20.21 14.57 20.32
CA ALA A 120 19.68 14.51 18.97
C ALA A 120 18.35 13.74 18.92
N GLY A 121 18.24 12.62 19.64
CA GLY A 121 17.02 11.83 19.79
C GLY A 121 15.90 12.65 20.44
N ALA A 122 16.21 13.37 21.52
CA ALA A 122 15.27 14.27 22.20
C ALA A 122 14.77 15.39 21.26
N LEU A 123 15.66 16.02 20.49
CA LEU A 123 15.31 17.04 19.50
C LEU A 123 14.41 16.48 18.40
N LEU A 124 14.73 15.30 17.86
CA LEU A 124 13.92 14.65 16.84
C LEU A 124 12.51 14.33 17.37
N ASN A 125 12.42 13.84 18.60
CA ASN A 125 11.15 13.56 19.26
C ASN A 125 10.34 14.85 19.50
N LYS A 126 10.99 15.93 19.94
CA LYS A 126 10.37 17.26 20.06
C LYS A 126 9.78 17.73 18.74
N VAL A 127 10.55 17.65 17.64
CA VAL A 127 10.08 18.04 16.29
C VAL A 127 8.89 17.19 15.85
N LYS A 128 8.93 15.87 16.07
CA LYS A 128 7.80 14.96 15.76
C LYS A 128 6.54 15.34 16.53
N LEU A 129 6.67 15.69 17.82
CA LEU A 129 5.54 16.12 18.66
C LEU A 129 4.97 17.46 18.20
N GLU A 130 5.83 18.44 17.92
CA GLU A 130 5.43 19.76 17.39
C GLU A 130 4.65 19.63 16.08
N GLU A 131 5.04 18.71 15.20
CA GLU A 131 4.34 18.47 13.94
C GLU A 131 3.00 17.74 14.15
N LYS A 132 3.01 16.68 14.98
CA LYS A 132 1.81 15.87 15.29
C LYS A 132 0.70 16.73 15.89
N PHE A 133 1.04 17.54 16.89
CA PHE A 133 0.09 18.38 17.62
C PHE A 133 -0.06 19.79 17.02
N LYS A 134 0.80 20.18 16.07
CA LYS A 134 0.80 21.50 15.43
C LYS A 134 0.93 22.62 16.45
N VAL A 135 1.88 22.45 17.36
CA VAL A 135 2.24 23.39 18.42
C VAL A 135 3.73 23.69 18.27
N ASP A 136 4.14 24.91 18.60
CA ASP A 136 5.55 25.24 18.83
C ASP A 136 5.84 25.12 20.34
N LEU A 137 6.80 24.26 20.71
CA LEU A 137 7.22 24.03 22.09
C LEU A 137 8.47 24.88 22.38
N ASP A 138 8.30 25.92 23.19
CA ASP A 138 9.37 26.77 23.69
C ASP A 138 9.66 26.35 25.14
N ILE A 139 10.88 25.89 25.41
CA ILE A 139 11.33 25.58 26.77
C ILE A 139 11.99 26.85 27.27
N GLY A 140 11.42 27.47 28.32
CA GLY A 140 12.00 28.63 28.98
C GLY A 140 13.28 28.26 29.73
N ALA A 141 14.07 29.27 30.12
CA ALA A 141 15.29 29.07 30.90
C ALA A 141 15.02 28.36 32.24
N ASP A 142 13.83 28.55 32.80
CA ASP A 142 13.41 28.02 34.11
C ASP A 142 12.82 26.59 34.02
N GLY A 143 12.93 25.94 32.86
CA GLY A 143 12.36 24.61 32.62
C GLY A 143 10.85 24.61 32.31
N GLU A 144 10.18 25.76 32.34
CA GLU A 144 8.78 25.88 31.97
C GLU A 144 8.56 25.62 30.47
N VAL A 145 7.59 24.76 30.14
CA VAL A 145 7.23 24.44 28.75
C VAL A 145 6.06 25.32 28.29
N LYS A 146 6.36 26.33 27.47
CA LYS A 146 5.34 27.19 26.85
C LYS A 146 4.85 26.58 25.54
N VAL A 147 3.57 26.26 25.50
CA VAL A 147 2.88 25.58 24.40
C VAL A 147 2.13 26.61 23.54
N LYS A 148 2.67 26.97 22.38
CA LYS A 148 2.01 27.91 21.45
C LYS A 148 1.32 27.17 20.32
N LYS A 149 -0.02 27.26 20.23
CA LYS A 149 -0.78 26.66 19.11
C LYS A 149 -0.41 27.36 17.80
N ARG A 150 -0.04 26.58 16.78
CA ARG A 150 0.33 27.14 15.47
C ARG A 150 -0.89 27.65 14.75
N ARG A 151 -0.87 28.93 14.35
CA ARG A 151 -1.92 29.51 13.48
C ARG A 151 -1.79 28.90 12.08
N LEU A 152 -2.70 27.99 11.75
CA LEU A 152 -2.80 27.43 10.40
C LEU A 152 -3.46 28.44 9.46
N SER A 153 -2.93 28.59 8.24
CA SER A 153 -3.60 29.33 7.17
C SER A 153 -5.00 28.76 6.91
N LYS A 154 -5.97 29.63 6.57
CA LYS A 154 -7.37 29.26 6.27
C LYS A 154 -7.45 28.06 5.31
N LYS A 155 -6.69 28.08 4.22
CA LYS A 155 -6.60 27.01 3.21
C LYS A 155 -6.11 25.66 3.79
N LYS A 156 -5.16 25.71 4.72
CA LYS A 156 -4.61 24.50 5.38
C LYS A 156 -5.61 23.92 6.39
N LYS A 157 -6.35 24.78 7.10
CA LYS A 157 -7.44 24.39 8.01
C LYS A 157 -8.59 23.71 7.26
N GLU A 158 -9.01 24.28 6.13
CA GLU A 158 -10.04 23.71 5.27
C GLU A 158 -9.62 22.33 4.70
N ARG A 159 -8.40 22.23 4.15
CA ARG A 159 -7.86 20.95 3.67
C ARG A 159 -7.81 19.89 4.76
N GLN A 160 -7.55 20.27 6.01
CA GLN A 160 -7.56 19.34 7.14
C GLN A 160 -8.98 18.87 7.44
N LYS A 161 -9.95 19.78 7.54
CA LYS A 161 -11.38 19.41 7.72
C LYS A 161 -11.83 18.41 6.66
N MET A 162 -11.51 18.65 5.39
CA MET A 162 -11.85 17.74 4.29
C MET A 162 -11.22 16.35 4.44
N LYS A 163 -9.97 16.27 4.92
CA LYS A 163 -9.31 14.99 5.22
C LYS A 163 -9.99 14.26 6.38
N ASP A 164 -10.36 14.99 7.43
CA ASP A 164 -10.99 14.41 8.61
C ASP A 164 -12.38 13.87 8.29
N VAL A 165 -13.17 14.60 7.48
CA VAL A 165 -14.46 14.14 6.94
C VAL A 165 -14.27 12.87 6.13
N LYS A 166 -13.34 12.86 5.17
CA LYS A 166 -13.05 11.67 4.35
C LYS A 166 -12.63 10.46 5.19
N LYS A 167 -11.85 10.67 6.25
CA LYS A 167 -11.42 9.59 7.17
C LYS A 167 -12.59 9.04 7.98
N LYS A 168 -13.50 9.91 8.43
CA LYS A 168 -14.74 9.48 9.11
C LYS A 168 -15.63 8.67 8.19
N GLU A 169 -15.83 9.14 6.96
CA GLU A 169 -16.62 8.44 5.94
C GLU A 169 -16.02 7.06 5.61
N GLN A 170 -14.70 6.96 5.43
CA GLN A 170 -14.03 5.67 5.23
C GLN A 170 -14.23 4.70 6.39
N LYS A 171 -14.16 5.19 7.64
CA LYS A 171 -14.43 4.36 8.82
C LYS A 171 -15.87 3.90 8.88
N LEU A 172 -16.82 4.77 8.52
CA LEU A 172 -18.24 4.42 8.45
C LEU A 172 -18.49 3.36 7.39
N GLN A 173 -17.95 3.55 6.17
CA GLN A 173 -18.02 2.55 5.10
C GLN A 173 -17.37 1.22 5.49
N GLN A 174 -16.26 1.23 6.23
CA GLN A 174 -15.64 -0.01 6.74
C GLN A 174 -16.53 -0.70 7.77
N ARG A 175 -17.15 0.06 8.68
CA ARG A 175 -18.13 -0.47 9.62
C ARG A 175 -19.30 -1.09 8.86
N ASP A 176 -19.88 -0.36 7.92
CA ASP A 176 -21.03 -0.81 7.14
C ASP A 176 -20.72 -2.03 6.26
N LYS A 177 -19.50 -2.17 5.74
CA LYS A 177 -19.05 -3.39 5.03
C LYS A 177 -19.00 -4.63 5.91
N ASN A 178 -18.75 -4.46 7.20
CA ASN A 178 -18.67 -5.56 8.16
C ASN A 178 -20.04 -5.92 8.75
N LYS A 179 -21.07 -5.10 8.51
CA LYS A 179 -22.44 -5.41 8.94
C LYS A 179 -22.99 -6.49 8.03
N THR A 180 -23.35 -7.62 8.61
CA THR A 180 -23.98 -8.76 7.90
C THR A 180 -25.44 -8.51 7.54
N GLY A 181 -25.98 -7.31 7.83
CA GLY A 181 -27.40 -6.96 7.68
C GLY A 181 -28.27 -7.39 8.86
N PHE A 182 -27.80 -8.32 9.70
CA PHE A 182 -28.53 -8.85 10.87
C PHE A 182 -28.40 -7.99 12.13
N GLU A 183 -27.52 -6.99 12.15
CA GLU A 183 -27.40 -6.07 13.31
C GLU A 183 -28.69 -5.29 13.60
N LYS A 184 -29.61 -5.19 12.62
CA LYS A 184 -30.93 -4.57 12.80
C LYS A 184 -32.00 -5.57 13.24
N LEU A 185 -31.69 -6.87 13.25
CA LEU A 185 -32.58 -7.97 13.58
C LEU A 185 -32.35 -8.49 15.02
N HIS A 186 -31.61 -7.75 15.85
CA HIS A 186 -31.60 -7.97 17.30
C HIS A 186 -32.84 -7.33 17.93
N ASP A 187 -33.51 -8.05 18.83
CA ASP A 187 -34.44 -7.47 19.80
C ASP A 187 -33.71 -7.37 21.13
N ASP A 188 -33.64 -6.16 21.68
CA ASP A 188 -33.08 -5.92 23.01
C ASP A 188 -34.19 -6.17 24.04
N VAL A 189 -34.20 -7.37 24.61
CA VAL A 189 -35.19 -7.79 25.60
C VAL A 189 -34.72 -7.42 27.01
N ALA A 190 -35.59 -6.79 27.80
CA ALA A 190 -35.27 -6.37 29.16
C ALA A 190 -35.20 -7.56 30.14
N PHE A 191 -34.39 -7.43 31.19
CA PHE A 191 -34.26 -8.49 32.20
C PHE A 191 -35.59 -8.72 32.92
N GLY A 192 -36.13 -9.94 32.81
CA GLY A 192 -37.43 -10.33 33.38
C GLY A 192 -38.51 -10.63 32.34
N GLU A 193 -38.29 -10.26 31.07
CA GLU A 193 -39.18 -10.63 29.97
C GLU A 193 -38.77 -12.02 29.44
N VAL A 194 -39.55 -13.04 29.77
CA VAL A 194 -39.34 -14.42 29.30
C VAL A 194 -39.95 -14.54 27.91
N ALA A 195 -39.12 -14.45 26.87
CA ALA A 195 -39.55 -14.81 25.53
C ALA A 195 -39.97 -16.29 25.53
N SER A 196 -41.25 -16.56 25.28
CA SER A 196 -41.76 -17.93 25.16
C SER A 196 -41.05 -18.63 24.01
N GLU A 197 -40.27 -19.68 24.30
CA GLU A 197 -39.66 -20.52 23.27
C GLU A 197 -40.78 -21.05 22.36
N PRO A 198 -40.66 -20.90 21.03
CA PRO A 198 -41.65 -21.46 20.13
C PRO A 198 -41.75 -22.98 20.35
N PRO A 199 -42.96 -23.57 20.28
CA PRO A 199 -43.15 -24.98 20.58
C PRO A 199 -42.30 -25.85 19.65
N VAL A 200 -41.39 -26.63 20.25
CA VAL A 200 -40.55 -27.57 19.51
C VAL A 200 -41.40 -28.79 19.19
N ILE A 201 -41.66 -29.02 17.90
CA ILE A 201 -42.36 -30.23 17.43
C ILE A 201 -41.39 -31.41 17.58
N THR A 202 -41.46 -32.08 18.73
CA THR A 202 -40.69 -33.31 19.04
C THR A 202 -41.33 -34.57 18.44
N ALA A 203 -42.56 -34.46 17.92
CA ALA A 203 -43.30 -35.57 17.35
C ALA A 203 -42.71 -36.00 15.99
N MET A 204 -42.39 -37.28 15.87
CA MET A 204 -42.01 -37.86 14.58
C MET A 204 -43.23 -37.90 13.65
N PRO A 205 -43.11 -37.48 12.38
CA PRO A 205 -44.21 -37.59 11.43
C PRO A 205 -44.59 -39.06 11.22
N ARG A 206 -45.90 -39.33 11.27
CA ARG A 206 -46.51 -40.66 11.15
C ARG A 206 -46.08 -41.25 9.80
N LYS A 207 -45.15 -42.22 9.81
CA LYS A 207 -44.48 -42.93 8.68
C LYS A 207 -43.00 -42.57 8.38
N ALA A 208 -42.33 -41.72 9.16
CA ALA A 208 -40.87 -41.59 9.03
C ALA A 208 -40.18 -42.81 9.67
N SER A 209 -39.51 -43.62 8.86
CA SER A 209 -38.63 -44.67 9.37
C SER A 209 -37.40 -44.05 10.04
N ALA A 210 -36.88 -44.67 11.10
CA ALA A 210 -35.64 -44.27 11.80
C ALA A 210 -34.37 -44.32 10.91
N ILE A 211 -34.54 -44.54 9.60
CA ILE A 211 -33.50 -44.63 8.57
C ILE A 211 -33.19 -43.21 8.03
N THR A 212 -33.07 -42.22 8.90
CA THR A 212 -32.56 -40.89 8.49
C THR A 212 -31.04 -40.87 8.29
N LYS A 213 -30.35 -42.00 8.49
CA LYS A 213 -28.92 -42.17 8.18
C LYS A 213 -28.61 -42.02 6.68
N ASN A 214 -29.59 -42.21 5.81
CA ASN A 214 -29.44 -42.09 4.35
C ASN A 214 -30.26 -40.91 3.78
N ARG A 215 -30.33 -39.77 4.49
CA ARG A 215 -30.79 -38.53 3.86
C ARG A 215 -29.84 -38.17 2.71
N PRO A 216 -30.33 -37.84 1.51
CA PRO A 216 -29.49 -37.28 0.46
C PRO A 216 -28.85 -35.98 0.99
N GLY A 217 -27.54 -36.02 1.28
CA GLY A 217 -26.78 -34.94 1.95
C GLY A 217 -26.09 -35.34 3.27
N VAL A 218 -26.49 -36.45 3.91
CA VAL A 218 -25.94 -36.93 5.20
C VAL A 218 -24.92 -38.06 5.02
N LYS A 219 -24.75 -38.57 3.79
CA LYS A 219 -23.68 -39.54 3.47
C LYS A 219 -22.33 -38.95 3.89
N SER A 220 -21.54 -39.71 4.64
CA SER A 220 -20.16 -39.38 4.95
C SER A 220 -19.37 -39.39 3.65
N LEU A 221 -19.25 -38.21 3.02
CA LEU A 221 -18.48 -38.06 1.79
C LEU A 221 -17.05 -38.52 2.06
N LEU A 222 -16.44 -39.23 1.10
CA LEU A 222 -15.02 -39.63 1.16
C LEU A 222 -14.10 -38.43 1.48
N LEU A 223 -14.47 -37.24 1.01
CA LEU A 223 -13.74 -36.01 1.33
C LEU A 223 -13.71 -35.70 2.83
N LYS A 224 -14.79 -35.99 3.57
CA LYS A 224 -14.85 -35.77 5.03
C LYS A 224 -13.88 -36.71 5.76
N SER A 225 -13.78 -37.98 5.35
CA SER A 225 -12.82 -38.93 5.95
C SER A 225 -11.38 -38.54 5.64
N ILE A 226 -11.08 -38.14 4.39
CA ILE A 226 -9.75 -37.67 3.98
C ILE A 226 -9.35 -36.40 4.76
N ILE A 227 -10.28 -35.45 4.97
CA ILE A 227 -9.99 -34.23 5.74
C ILE A 227 -9.72 -34.56 7.22
N GLN A 228 -10.51 -35.45 7.83
CA GLN A 228 -10.27 -35.89 9.22
C GLN A 228 -8.93 -36.61 9.37
N GLU A 229 -8.60 -37.51 8.45
CA GLU A 229 -7.32 -38.24 8.46
C GLU A 229 -6.12 -37.29 8.33
N ASN A 230 -6.21 -36.28 7.45
CA ASN A 230 -5.19 -35.25 7.30
C ASN A 230 -5.07 -34.33 8.53
N GLN A 231 -6.18 -34.06 9.23
CA GLN A 231 -6.17 -33.29 10.48
C GLN A 231 -5.45 -34.03 11.61
N LEU A 232 -5.61 -35.36 11.69
CA LEU A 232 -4.91 -36.20 12.66
C LEU A 232 -3.41 -36.32 12.35
N HIS A 233 -3.04 -36.44 11.07
CA HIS A 233 -1.64 -36.58 10.65
C HIS A 233 -0.86 -35.26 10.65
N ASN A 234 -1.51 -34.09 10.55
CA ASN A 234 -0.85 -32.78 10.53
C ASN A 234 -1.63 -31.70 11.31
N PRO A 235 -1.65 -31.74 12.65
CA PRO A 235 -2.50 -30.86 13.48
C PRO A 235 -2.10 -29.37 13.46
N SER A 236 -0.87 -29.03 13.03
CA SER A 236 -0.30 -27.68 13.18
C SER A 236 -0.55 -26.74 11.98
N VAL A 237 -0.84 -27.26 10.78
CA VAL A 237 -0.69 -26.46 9.55
C VAL A 237 -1.91 -25.59 9.20
N ASN A 238 -3.08 -25.86 9.79
CA ASN A 238 -4.36 -25.32 9.29
C ASN A 238 -5.16 -24.44 10.26
N MET A 239 -4.66 -24.11 11.45
CA MET A 239 -5.45 -23.35 12.44
C MET A 239 -5.71 -21.87 12.07
N HIS A 240 -5.07 -21.32 11.03
CA HIS A 240 -5.19 -19.88 10.71
C HIS A 240 -5.50 -19.53 9.26
N ARG A 241 -5.65 -20.49 8.33
CA ARG A 241 -5.99 -20.13 6.95
C ARG A 241 -7.50 -20.03 6.82
N LYS A 242 -8.01 -18.81 6.65
CA LYS A 242 -9.41 -18.63 6.26
C LYS A 242 -9.62 -19.22 4.86
N ILE A 243 -10.70 -19.97 4.70
CA ILE A 243 -11.11 -20.53 3.41
C ILE A 243 -11.21 -19.38 2.40
N GLY A 244 -10.40 -19.42 1.33
CA GLY A 244 -10.32 -18.37 0.31
C GLY A 244 -9.07 -17.46 0.39
N GLU A 245 -8.25 -17.55 1.43
CA GLU A 245 -6.98 -16.81 1.49
C GLU A 245 -5.89 -17.54 0.68
N THR A 246 -5.69 -17.11 -0.57
CA THR A 246 -4.52 -17.48 -1.36
C THR A 246 -3.47 -16.37 -1.26
N THR A 247 -2.37 -16.62 -0.56
CA THR A 247 -1.23 -15.69 -0.55
C THR A 247 -0.36 -15.90 -1.79
N LYS A 248 -0.08 -14.84 -2.56
CA LYS A 248 0.81 -14.93 -3.73
C LYS A 248 2.22 -15.36 -3.28
N ARG A 249 2.89 -16.21 -4.06
CA ARG A 249 4.22 -16.77 -3.76
C ARG A 249 5.25 -15.74 -3.28
N ARG A 250 5.29 -14.57 -3.91
CA ARG A 250 6.19 -13.44 -3.55
C ARG A 250 6.01 -12.89 -2.13
N HIS A 251 4.90 -13.22 -1.47
CA HIS A 251 4.59 -12.79 -0.10
C HIS A 251 4.85 -13.89 0.94
N LEU A 252 5.36 -15.06 0.53
CA LEU A 252 5.80 -16.12 1.42
C LEU A 252 7.26 -15.90 1.84
N SER A 253 7.63 -16.32 3.05
CA SER A 253 9.03 -16.38 3.48
C SER A 253 9.87 -17.26 2.55
N MET A 254 11.14 -16.93 2.37
CA MET A 254 12.07 -17.69 1.51
C MET A 254 12.16 -19.17 1.90
N ALA A 255 12.13 -19.48 3.20
CA ALA A 255 12.12 -20.86 3.69
C ALA A 255 10.87 -21.62 3.19
N ARG A 256 9.69 -20.97 3.26
CA ARG A 256 8.43 -21.57 2.82
C ARG A 256 8.34 -21.69 1.30
N GLN A 257 8.92 -20.74 0.56
CA GLN A 257 9.03 -20.86 -0.89
C GLN A 257 9.86 -22.09 -1.28
N LYS A 258 11.04 -22.27 -0.67
CA LYS A 258 11.89 -23.44 -0.91
C LYS A 258 11.17 -24.75 -0.64
N THR A 259 10.48 -24.89 0.50
CA THR A 259 9.73 -26.12 0.81
C THR A 259 8.66 -26.44 -0.24
N LEU A 260 7.94 -25.42 -0.73
CA LEU A 260 6.91 -25.63 -1.75
C LEU A 260 7.51 -25.99 -3.11
N ASP A 261 8.66 -25.42 -3.47
CA ASP A 261 9.34 -25.76 -4.72
C ASP A 261 9.89 -27.19 -4.68
N THR A 262 10.49 -27.61 -3.56
CA THR A 262 10.97 -29.00 -3.38
C THR A 262 9.82 -30.02 -3.41
N GLU A 263 8.69 -29.70 -2.79
CA GLU A 263 7.49 -30.54 -2.86
C GLU A 263 6.96 -30.63 -4.29
N ARG A 264 6.94 -29.51 -5.01
CA ARG A 264 6.51 -29.47 -6.42
C ARG A 264 7.40 -30.32 -7.31
N GLU A 265 8.72 -30.22 -7.17
CA GLU A 265 9.68 -31.03 -7.92
C GLU A 265 9.47 -32.52 -7.66
N ARG A 266 9.37 -32.91 -6.38
CA ARG A 266 9.10 -34.31 -5.98
C ARG A 266 7.82 -34.86 -6.61
N VAL A 267 6.73 -34.09 -6.61
CA VAL A 267 5.45 -34.51 -7.21
C VAL A 267 5.56 -34.63 -8.73
N ILE A 268 6.28 -33.71 -9.39
CA ILE A 268 6.51 -33.76 -10.83
C ILE A 268 7.28 -35.03 -11.22
N GLU A 269 8.35 -35.36 -10.49
CA GLU A 269 9.13 -36.58 -10.71
C GLU A 269 8.28 -37.83 -10.50
N LEU A 270 7.51 -37.88 -9.41
CA LEU A 270 6.62 -38.99 -9.12
C LEU A 270 5.56 -39.17 -10.22
N TYR A 271 4.98 -38.07 -10.72
CA TYR A 271 4.04 -38.11 -11.82
C TYR A 271 4.68 -38.55 -13.14
N ARG A 272 5.89 -38.07 -13.44
CA ARG A 272 6.66 -38.46 -14.65
C ARG A 272 6.97 -39.95 -14.64
N THR A 273 7.46 -40.47 -13.52
CA THR A 273 7.75 -41.90 -13.35
C THR A 273 6.49 -42.74 -13.46
N MET A 274 5.40 -42.34 -12.81
CA MET A 274 4.10 -43.03 -12.91
C MET A 274 3.56 -43.03 -14.35
N LYS A 275 3.67 -41.91 -15.06
CA LYS A 275 3.26 -41.79 -16.47
C LYS A 275 4.12 -42.66 -17.39
N ALA A 276 5.43 -42.71 -17.16
CA ALA A 276 6.34 -43.59 -17.89
C ALA A 276 5.99 -45.07 -17.68
N LYS A 277 5.74 -45.49 -16.44
CA LYS A 277 5.27 -46.85 -16.12
C LYS A 277 3.94 -47.18 -16.81
N LYS A 278 2.99 -46.24 -16.83
CA LYS A 278 1.71 -46.42 -17.53
C LYS A 278 1.89 -46.58 -19.05
N LEU A 279 2.79 -45.81 -19.66
CA LEU A 279 3.12 -45.94 -21.08
C LEU A 279 3.80 -47.27 -21.40
N GLN A 280 4.74 -47.72 -20.56
CA GLN A 280 5.35 -49.05 -20.69
C GLN A 280 4.32 -50.18 -20.58
N ALA A 281 3.36 -50.06 -19.65
CA ALA A 281 2.28 -51.03 -19.52
C ALA A 281 1.31 -51.05 -20.72
N LEU A 282 1.15 -49.91 -21.41
CA LEU A 282 0.32 -49.80 -22.62
C LEU A 282 1.07 -50.22 -23.91
N GLY A 283 2.40 -50.14 -23.92
CA GLY A 283 3.25 -50.57 -25.04
C GLY A 283 3.68 -52.04 -24.99
N ASN A 284 3.34 -52.76 -23.91
CA ASN A 284 3.58 -54.20 -23.75
C ASN A 284 2.29 -55.03 -24.02
N ILE A 285 1.45 -54.56 -24.95
CA ILE A 285 0.30 -55.29 -25.51
C ILE A 285 0.57 -55.51 -26.99
#